data_AF-A0A0S1AZL8-F1
#
_entry.id   AF-A0A0S1AZL8-F1
#
_cell.length_a   1.000
_cell.length_b   1.000
_cell.length_c   1.000
_cell.angle_alpha   90.00
_cell.angle_beta   90.00
_cell.angle_gamma   90.00
#
_symmetry.space_group_name_H-M   'P 1'
#
loop_
_entity.id
_entity.type
_entity.pdbx_description
1 polymer ?
#
loop_
_entity_poly.entity_id
_entity_poly.type
_entity_poly.pdbx_seq_one_letter_code
_entity_poly.pdbx_strand_id
1 'polypeptide(L)'
;MLDTKTAAPIAGTYQDPDPYGLLWSGRVATDPLVSRGGPVPEGAGLKEGDSELIAIVDGEEVGRAWLSFTRPPGIRVATMREPGVVGVYAAPEGKRSLPTVLLLHGSEGGKLDDAQALAERFAGQGFAALSVIYFAYDLAGVEGVSNTHLNTPVELLDIARNLCVV
;
A
#
# COMPACT_ATOMS: atom_id res chain seq x y z
N MET A 1 -28.82 -3.43 12.61
CA MET A 1 -27.84 -3.22 11.52
C MET A 1 -26.89 -2.13 11.96
N LEU A 2 -25.58 -2.35 11.82
CA LEU A 2 -24.54 -1.38 12.16
C LEU A 2 -23.82 -0.96 10.87
N ASP A 3 -23.68 0.34 10.64
CA ASP A 3 -22.97 0.92 9.50
C ASP A 3 -22.00 1.99 10.00
N THR A 4 -20.69 1.77 9.83
CA THR A 4 -19.61 2.65 10.32
C THR A 4 -19.61 4.02 9.63
N LYS A 5 -20.25 4.15 8.47
CA LYS A 5 -20.40 5.45 7.79
C LYS A 5 -21.31 6.41 8.56
N THR A 6 -22.21 5.88 9.39
CA THR A 6 -23.26 6.69 10.06
C THR A 6 -23.28 6.51 11.57
N ALA A 7 -22.87 5.35 12.08
CA ALA A 7 -22.77 5.08 13.50
C ALA A 7 -21.43 5.62 14.05
N ALA A 8 -21.52 6.55 15.00
CA ALA A 8 -20.34 7.03 15.72
C ALA A 8 -19.84 5.96 16.70
N PRO A 9 -18.52 5.70 16.77
CA PRO A 9 -17.94 4.89 17.83
C PRO A 9 -18.24 5.49 19.21
N ILE A 10 -18.59 4.64 20.17
CA ILE A 10 -18.78 5.05 21.57
C ILE A 10 -17.43 5.03 22.32
N ALA A 11 -16.51 4.16 21.88
CA ALA A 11 -15.15 4.02 22.38
C ALA A 11 -14.27 3.36 21.31
N GLY A 12 -12.96 3.43 21.47
CA GLY A 12 -11.99 2.76 20.59
C GLY A 12 -10.91 3.71 20.08
N THR A 13 -10.41 3.44 18.89
CA THR A 13 -9.24 4.12 18.31
C THR A 13 -9.58 5.29 17.38
N TYR A 14 -10.86 5.55 17.13
CA TYR A 14 -11.39 6.70 16.38
C TYR A 14 -12.75 7.15 16.97
N GLN A 15 -13.20 8.37 16.66
CA GLN A 15 -14.34 9.02 17.37
C GLN A 15 -15.52 9.41 16.47
N ASP A 16 -15.28 9.69 15.19
CA ASP A 16 -16.33 10.14 14.27
C ASP A 16 -16.82 9.00 13.38
N PRO A 17 -18.07 9.05 12.86
CA PRO A 17 -18.52 8.14 11.81
C PRO A 17 -17.58 8.20 10.60
N ASP A 18 -16.97 7.07 10.27
CA ASP A 18 -16.03 6.93 9.16
C ASP A 18 -16.07 5.51 8.60
N PRO A 19 -16.41 5.30 7.31
CA PRO A 19 -16.42 3.98 6.70
C PRO A 19 -15.04 3.28 6.71
N TYR A 20 -13.95 4.04 6.85
CA TYR A 20 -12.57 3.54 6.86
C TYR A 20 -11.90 3.65 8.23
N GLY A 21 -12.63 4.10 9.26
CA GLY A 21 -12.14 4.31 10.63
C GLY A 21 -11.28 3.15 11.12
N LEU A 22 -11.84 1.94 11.06
CA LEU A 22 -11.20 0.71 11.52
C LEU A 22 -9.85 0.40 10.84
N LEU A 23 -9.63 0.88 9.61
CA LEU A 23 -8.39 0.60 8.86
C LEU A 23 -7.28 1.60 9.23
N TRP A 24 -7.55 2.91 9.16
CA TRP A 24 -6.51 3.91 9.42
C TRP A 24 -6.21 4.08 10.91
N SER A 25 -7.17 3.77 11.78
CA SER A 25 -7.03 3.90 13.23
C SER A 25 -6.50 2.62 13.90
N GLY A 26 -6.06 1.64 13.11
CA GLY A 26 -5.41 0.44 13.61
C GLY A 26 -4.23 0.77 14.52
N ARG A 27 -4.10 0.05 15.63
CA ARG A 27 -3.01 0.19 16.59
C ARG A 27 -2.37 -1.16 16.87
N VAL A 28 -1.16 -1.13 17.41
CA VAL A 28 -0.52 -2.33 17.94
C VAL A 28 -1.35 -2.92 19.09
N ALA A 29 -1.34 -4.25 19.22
CA ALA A 29 -2.14 -4.96 20.24
C ALA A 29 -1.85 -4.51 21.69
N THR A 30 -0.66 -4.00 21.94
CA THR A 30 -0.23 -3.47 23.24
C THR A 30 -0.75 -2.06 23.55
N ASP A 31 -1.42 -1.39 22.60
CA ASP A 31 -1.99 -0.07 22.82
C ASP A 31 -3.10 -0.13 23.90
N PRO A 32 -3.09 0.76 24.91
CA PRO A 32 -4.11 0.80 25.96
C PRO A 32 -5.54 0.94 25.46
N LEU A 33 -5.76 1.54 24.28
CA LEU A 33 -7.09 1.68 23.69
C LEU A 33 -7.58 0.37 23.05
N VAL A 34 -6.67 -0.50 22.60
CA VAL A 34 -7.00 -1.80 22.00
C VAL A 34 -7.14 -2.89 23.06
N SER A 35 -6.20 -2.94 24.01
CA SER A 35 -6.21 -3.93 25.11
C SER A 35 -7.43 -3.86 26.02
N ARG A 36 -8.16 -2.74 26.04
CA ARG A 36 -9.45 -2.58 26.74
C ARG A 36 -10.66 -3.09 25.95
N GLY A 37 -10.50 -3.37 24.66
CA GLY A 37 -11.57 -3.70 23.72
C GLY A 37 -11.99 -5.17 23.68
N GLY A 38 -11.34 -6.05 24.46
CA GLY A 38 -11.60 -7.49 24.46
C GLY A 38 -10.40 -8.31 23.99
N PRO A 39 -10.57 -9.64 23.82
CA PRO A 39 -9.47 -10.51 23.37
C PRO A 39 -9.01 -10.09 21.98
N VAL A 40 -7.71 -9.81 21.85
CA VAL A 40 -7.07 -9.65 20.54
C VAL A 40 -6.97 -11.05 19.92
N PRO A 41 -7.62 -11.31 18.77
CA PRO A 41 -7.47 -12.57 18.08
C PRO A 41 -6.00 -12.78 17.74
N GLU A 42 -5.46 -13.98 17.99
CA GLU A 42 -4.18 -14.34 17.39
C GLU A 42 -4.35 -14.24 15.88
N GLY A 43 -3.59 -13.36 15.21
CA GLY A 43 -3.63 -13.14 13.76
C GLY A 43 -3.14 -14.32 12.93
N ALA A 44 -3.34 -15.54 13.42
CA ALA A 44 -2.94 -16.79 12.80
C ALA A 44 -3.59 -16.89 11.41
N GLY A 45 -2.76 -16.82 10.37
CA GLY A 45 -3.19 -16.97 8.98
C GLY A 45 -3.42 -15.67 8.21
N LEU A 46 -3.24 -14.49 8.82
CA LEU A 46 -3.21 -13.23 8.07
C LEU A 46 -1.98 -13.19 7.15
N LYS A 47 -2.21 -12.93 5.86
CA LYS A 47 -1.14 -12.59 4.92
C LYS A 47 -0.86 -11.10 5.01
N GLU A 48 0.32 -10.70 4.55
CA GLU A 48 0.63 -9.28 4.37
C GLU A 48 -0.42 -8.61 3.48
N GLY A 49 -0.99 -7.49 3.93
CA GLY A 49 -2.06 -6.78 3.25
C GLY A 49 -3.48 -7.30 3.53
N ASP A 50 -3.65 -8.38 4.30
CA ASP A 50 -4.96 -8.81 4.76
C ASP A 50 -5.36 -8.09 6.07
N SER A 51 -6.66 -7.88 6.24
CA SER A 51 -7.25 -7.39 7.48
C SER A 51 -8.45 -8.25 7.82
N GLU A 52 -8.53 -8.69 9.06
CA GLU A 52 -9.68 -9.43 9.58
C GLU A 52 -10.62 -8.46 10.30
N LEU A 53 -11.91 -8.57 10.00
CA LEU A 53 -12.99 -7.85 10.67
C LEU A 53 -13.79 -8.86 11.51
N ILE A 54 -13.97 -8.55 12.79
CA ILE A 54 -14.74 -9.38 13.72
C ILE A 54 -15.82 -8.52 14.38
N ALA A 55 -17.04 -9.04 14.45
CA ALA A 55 -18.14 -8.45 15.19
C ALA A 55 -18.40 -9.26 16.46
N ILE A 56 -18.39 -8.58 17.61
CA ILE A 56 -18.59 -9.18 18.93
C ILE A 56 -19.80 -8.53 19.59
N VAL A 57 -20.69 -9.34 20.14
CA VAL A 57 -21.85 -8.90 20.95
C VAL A 57 -21.83 -9.67 22.26
N ASP A 58 -21.88 -8.95 23.39
CA ASP A 58 -21.86 -9.53 24.73
C ASP A 58 -20.71 -10.53 24.99
N GLY A 59 -19.57 -10.31 24.33
CA GLY A 59 -18.37 -11.15 24.44
C GLY A 59 -18.34 -12.36 23.49
N GLU A 60 -19.39 -12.58 22.70
CA GLU A 60 -19.45 -13.65 21.71
C GLU A 60 -19.24 -13.11 20.28
N GLU A 61 -18.47 -13.85 19.48
CA GLU A 61 -18.32 -13.56 18.05
C GLU A 61 -19.62 -13.86 17.30
N VAL A 62 -20.20 -12.85 16.68
CA VAL A 62 -21.44 -12.96 15.88
C VAL A 62 -21.18 -12.84 14.38
N GLY A 63 -19.95 -12.53 13.97
CA GLY A 63 -19.58 -12.46 12.57
C GLY A 63 -18.09 -12.20 12.34
N ARG A 64 -17.60 -12.64 11.18
CA ARG A 64 -16.22 -12.54 10.75
C ARG A 64 -16.13 -12.32 9.24
N ALA A 65 -15.23 -11.45 8.80
CA ALA A 65 -14.96 -11.19 7.41
C ALA A 65 -13.48 -10.89 7.17
N TRP A 66 -13.01 -11.17 5.95
CA TRP A 66 -11.64 -10.90 5.52
C TRP A 66 -11.66 -9.79 4.46
N LEU A 67 -10.77 -8.83 4.62
CA LEU A 67 -10.49 -7.79 3.65
C LEU A 67 -9.08 -8.02 3.10
N SER A 68 -8.96 -8.08 1.78
CA SER A 68 -7.67 -8.19 1.10
C SER A 68 -7.55 -7.08 0.08
N PHE A 69 -6.38 -6.47 -0.02
CA PHE A 69 -6.08 -5.61 -1.16
C PHE A 69 -5.97 -6.48 -2.41
N THR A 70 -6.77 -6.15 -3.42
CA THR A 70 -6.73 -6.82 -4.72
C THR A 70 -6.21 -5.86 -5.77
N ARG A 71 -5.40 -6.39 -6.68
CA ARG A 71 -4.96 -5.67 -7.87
C ARG A 71 -6.19 -5.18 -8.65
N PRO A 72 -6.25 -3.89 -9.02
CA PRO A 72 -7.30 -3.39 -9.91
C PRO A 72 -7.29 -4.15 -11.25
N PRO A 73 -8.45 -4.59 -11.78
CA PRO A 73 -8.51 -5.26 -13.06
C PRO A 73 -8.18 -4.30 -14.22
N GLY A 74 -7.77 -4.85 -15.37
CA GLY A 74 -7.57 -4.06 -16.59
C GLY A 74 -6.38 -3.10 -16.53
N ILE A 75 -5.32 -3.47 -15.82
CA ILE A 75 -4.06 -2.72 -15.77
C ILE A 75 -2.93 -3.55 -16.36
N ARG A 76 -2.12 -2.93 -17.22
CA ARG A 76 -0.83 -3.48 -17.68
C ARG A 76 0.25 -3.13 -16.67
N VAL A 77 1.18 -4.05 -16.41
CA VAL A 77 2.29 -3.87 -15.47
C VAL A 77 3.58 -4.32 -16.14
N ALA A 78 4.65 -3.54 -15.97
CA ALA A 78 5.98 -3.86 -16.50
C ALA A 78 7.07 -3.38 -15.54
N THR A 79 8.04 -4.25 -15.26
CA THR A 79 9.27 -3.84 -14.58
C THR A 79 10.16 -3.08 -15.58
N MET A 80 10.59 -1.88 -15.19
CA MET A 80 11.48 -1.03 -15.96
C MET A 80 12.87 -1.03 -15.31
N ARG A 81 13.94 -1.07 -16.11
CA ARG A 81 15.32 -1.11 -15.63
C ARG A 81 16.20 -0.23 -16.49
N GLU A 82 16.89 0.71 -15.86
CA GLU A 82 17.97 1.54 -16.41
C GLU A 82 19.11 1.62 -15.37
N PRO A 83 20.35 1.94 -15.78
CA PRO A 83 21.44 2.13 -14.84
C PRO A 83 21.08 3.15 -13.74
N GLY A 84 21.07 2.70 -12.47
CA GLY A 84 20.74 3.53 -11.32
C GLY A 84 19.24 3.69 -11.04
N VAL A 85 18.36 3.17 -11.90
CA VAL A 85 16.89 3.28 -11.74
C VAL A 85 16.23 1.94 -12.08
N VAL A 86 15.64 1.31 -11.08
CA VAL A 86 14.69 0.22 -11.30
C VAL A 86 13.30 0.75 -10.97
N GLY A 87 12.25 0.22 -11.58
CA GLY A 87 10.91 0.61 -11.19
C GLY A 87 9.85 -0.34 -11.71
N VAL A 88 8.62 -0.11 -11.28
CA VAL A 88 7.45 -0.81 -11.81
C VAL A 88 6.52 0.22 -12.41
N TYR A 89 6.26 0.08 -13.71
CA TYR A 89 5.29 0.84 -14.45
C TYR A 89 3.95 0.11 -14.45
N ALA A 90 2.86 0.83 -14.18
CA ALA A 90 1.50 0.33 -14.32
C ALA A 90 0.61 1.38 -15.00
N ALA A 91 -0.33 0.92 -15.84
CA ALA A 91 -1.31 1.81 -16.46
C ALA A 91 -2.60 1.06 -16.84
N PRO A 92 -3.76 1.75 -16.90
CA PRO A 92 -4.97 1.22 -17.53
C PRO A 92 -4.73 0.69 -18.95
N GLU A 93 -5.25 -0.51 -19.23
CA GLU A 93 -5.19 -1.11 -20.57
C GLU A 93 -6.04 -0.33 -21.58
N GLY A 94 -5.58 -0.30 -22.85
CA GLY A 94 -6.33 0.29 -23.97
C GLY A 94 -6.47 1.83 -23.92
N LYS A 95 -5.90 2.49 -22.92
CA LYS A 95 -5.88 3.96 -22.82
C LYS A 95 -4.60 4.53 -23.42
N ARG A 96 -4.70 5.73 -23.96
CA ARG A 96 -3.59 6.53 -24.50
C ARG A 96 -3.61 7.90 -23.85
N SER A 97 -2.45 8.55 -23.78
CA SER A 97 -2.31 9.91 -23.25
C SER A 97 -2.87 10.09 -21.83
N LEU A 98 -2.44 9.22 -20.92
CA LEU A 98 -2.83 9.29 -19.51
C LEU A 98 -2.01 10.35 -18.76
N PRO A 99 -2.56 10.98 -17.72
CA PRO A 99 -1.73 11.71 -16.77
C PRO A 99 -0.73 10.74 -16.13
N THR A 100 0.54 11.15 -16.12
CA THR A 100 1.62 10.30 -15.62
C THR A 100 2.11 10.77 -14.26
N VAL A 101 2.30 9.84 -13.33
CA VAL A 101 2.87 10.08 -12.00
C VAL A 101 4.15 9.26 -11.81
N LEU A 102 5.20 9.91 -11.31
CA LEU A 102 6.36 9.25 -10.72
C LEU A 102 6.13 9.14 -9.21
N LEU A 103 6.33 7.93 -8.68
CA LEU A 103 6.14 7.64 -7.27
C LEU A 103 7.50 7.28 -6.68
N LEU A 104 7.87 7.95 -5.58
CA LEU A 104 9.15 7.77 -4.89
C LEU A 104 8.88 7.20 -3.51
N HIS A 105 9.59 6.12 -3.15
CA HIS A 105 9.54 5.57 -1.80
C HIS A 105 10.34 6.41 -0.79
N GLY A 106 10.16 6.12 0.49
CA GLY A 106 10.88 6.79 1.58
C GLY A 106 12.24 6.16 1.90
N SER A 107 12.75 6.47 3.09
CA SER A 107 14.05 6.01 3.60
C SER A 107 14.16 4.50 3.82
N GLU A 108 13.05 3.78 3.83
CA GLU A 108 13.03 2.31 4.00
C GLU A 108 13.66 1.54 2.84
N GLY A 109 13.97 2.23 1.73
CA GLY A 109 14.46 1.61 0.50
C GLY A 109 13.34 0.99 -0.32
N GLY A 110 13.64 0.71 -1.59
CA GLY A 110 12.67 0.15 -2.50
C GLY A 110 12.69 -1.37 -2.53
N LYS A 111 11.52 -1.96 -2.71
CA LYS A 111 11.31 -3.37 -3.06
C LYS A 111 10.41 -3.45 -4.29
N LEU A 112 10.55 -4.52 -5.07
CA LEU A 112 9.74 -4.70 -6.28
C LEU A 112 8.24 -4.84 -5.97
N ASP A 113 7.90 -5.60 -4.92
CA ASP A 113 6.50 -5.84 -4.55
C ASP A 113 5.82 -4.55 -4.07
N ASP A 114 6.50 -3.75 -3.23
CA ASP A 114 6.01 -2.44 -2.77
C ASP A 114 5.84 -1.47 -3.95
N ALA A 115 6.83 -1.43 -4.85
CA ALA A 115 6.77 -0.59 -6.04
C ALA A 115 5.62 -0.99 -6.97
N GLN A 116 5.39 -2.29 -7.14
CA GLN A 116 4.28 -2.79 -7.93
C GLN A 116 2.94 -2.42 -7.30
N ALA A 117 2.74 -2.69 -6.01
CA ALA A 117 1.50 -2.36 -5.30
C ALA A 117 1.17 -0.86 -5.40
N LEU A 118 2.18 0.00 -5.26
CA LEU A 118 2.01 1.45 -5.34
C LEU A 118 1.68 1.90 -6.78
N ALA A 119 2.38 1.38 -7.79
CA ALA A 119 2.09 1.69 -9.19
C ALA A 119 0.67 1.22 -9.60
N GLU A 120 0.29 0.00 -9.24
CA GLU A 120 -1.03 -0.55 -9.53
C GLU A 120 -2.16 0.25 -8.87
N ARG A 121 -1.96 0.73 -7.63
CA ARG A 121 -2.93 1.57 -6.92
C ARG A 121 -3.25 2.87 -7.66
N PHE A 122 -2.24 3.54 -8.20
CA PHE A 122 -2.45 4.76 -8.99
C PHE A 122 -2.97 4.45 -10.40
N ALA A 123 -2.54 3.33 -11.00
CA ALA A 123 -3.09 2.88 -12.27
C ALA A 123 -4.60 2.59 -12.18
N GLY A 124 -5.06 1.97 -11.08
CA GLY A 124 -6.48 1.77 -10.80
C GLY A 124 -7.29 3.05 -10.67
N GLN A 125 -6.64 4.19 -10.43
CA GLN A 125 -7.27 5.52 -10.40
C GLN A 125 -7.21 6.25 -11.75
N GLY A 126 -6.65 5.62 -12.80
CA GLY A 126 -6.61 6.17 -14.14
C GLY A 126 -5.30 6.85 -14.54
N PHE A 127 -4.23 6.70 -13.75
CA PHE A 127 -2.91 7.25 -14.06
C PHE A 127 -2.03 6.24 -14.82
N ALA A 128 -1.08 6.73 -15.61
CA ALA A 128 0.13 5.97 -15.86
C ALA A 128 1.08 6.21 -14.67
N ALA A 129 1.49 5.16 -13.98
CA ALA A 129 2.26 5.27 -12.75
C ALA A 129 3.59 4.53 -12.89
N LEU A 130 4.69 5.20 -12.59
CA LEU A 130 6.00 4.58 -12.44
C LEU A 130 6.44 4.71 -10.97
N SER A 131 6.46 3.60 -10.24
CA SER A 131 7.08 3.56 -8.92
C SER A 131 8.56 3.28 -9.06
N VAL A 132 9.37 4.26 -8.67
CA VAL A 132 10.82 4.27 -8.87
C VAL A 132 11.52 3.76 -7.61
N ILE A 133 12.44 2.83 -7.82
CA ILE A 133 13.42 2.33 -6.88
C ILE A 133 14.76 2.99 -7.23
N TYR A 134 15.13 4.00 -6.45
CA TYR A 134 16.37 4.77 -6.64
C TYR A 134 17.48 4.37 -5.66
N PHE A 135 17.13 3.60 -4.62
CA PHE A 135 18.05 2.80 -3.81
C PHE A 135 17.28 1.65 -3.18
N ALA A 136 17.98 0.59 -2.79
CA ALA A 136 17.40 -0.55 -2.09
C ALA A 136 18.47 -1.20 -1.23
N TYR A 137 18.15 -1.53 0.04
CA TYR A 137 19.09 -2.26 0.89
C TYR A 137 19.43 -3.63 0.30
N ASP A 138 20.61 -4.17 0.61
CA ASP A 138 21.10 -5.44 0.02
C ASP A 138 20.10 -6.59 0.15
N LEU A 139 19.38 -6.66 1.27
CA LEU A 139 18.38 -7.70 1.54
C LEU A 139 17.11 -7.59 0.68
N ALA A 140 16.91 -6.48 -0.03
CA ALA A 140 15.77 -6.28 -0.93
C ALA A 140 15.95 -6.98 -2.29
N GLY A 141 17.16 -7.43 -2.63
CA GLY A 141 17.42 -8.18 -3.87
C GLY A 141 17.19 -7.37 -5.16
N VAL A 142 17.27 -6.05 -5.10
CA VAL A 142 17.12 -5.17 -6.27
C VAL A 142 18.50 -4.81 -6.82
N GLU A 143 18.87 -5.43 -7.94
CA GLU A 143 20.12 -5.12 -8.64
C GLU A 143 20.02 -3.84 -9.48
N GLY A 144 21.17 -3.17 -9.69
CA GLY A 144 21.28 -2.02 -10.59
C GLY A 144 20.98 -0.66 -9.96
N VAL A 145 20.76 -0.61 -8.64
CA VAL A 145 20.55 0.61 -7.85
C VAL A 145 21.56 0.70 -6.70
N SER A 146 21.71 1.88 -6.10
CA SER A 146 22.53 2.04 -4.89
C SER A 146 21.97 1.21 -3.74
N ASN A 147 22.85 0.63 -2.92
CA ASN A 147 22.47 0.00 -1.66
C ASN A 147 22.52 0.91 -0.44
N THR A 148 22.83 2.19 -0.66
CA THR A 148 22.89 3.21 0.39
C THR A 148 22.01 4.40 0.02
N HIS A 149 21.37 4.98 1.04
CA HIS A 149 20.61 6.22 0.90
C HIS A 149 21.52 7.42 1.20
N LEU A 150 22.48 7.66 0.31
CA LEU A 150 23.44 8.76 0.44
C LEU A 150 23.69 9.41 -0.92
N ASN A 151 23.60 10.74 -0.98
CA ASN A 151 23.89 11.52 -2.20
C ASN A 151 23.19 10.99 -3.46
N THR A 152 21.92 10.62 -3.34
CA THR A 152 21.11 10.16 -4.48
C THR A 152 21.10 11.25 -5.57
N PRO A 153 21.61 10.97 -6.79
CA PRO A 153 21.63 11.94 -7.86
C PRO A 153 20.20 12.29 -8.32
N VAL A 154 19.92 13.57 -8.50
CA VAL A 154 18.59 14.03 -8.94
C VAL A 154 18.34 13.70 -10.41
N GLU A 155 19.40 13.53 -11.19
CA GLU A 155 19.39 13.17 -12.62
C GLU A 155 18.76 11.79 -12.86
N LEU A 156 18.71 10.93 -11.84
CA LEU A 156 17.94 9.68 -11.90
C LEU A 156 16.45 9.93 -12.16
N LEU A 157 15.91 11.09 -11.75
CA LEU A 157 14.53 11.45 -12.03
C LEU A 157 14.31 11.78 -13.50
N ASP A 158 15.31 12.30 -14.22
CA ASP A 158 15.21 12.51 -15.66
C ASP A 158 15.20 11.18 -16.42
N ILE A 159 16.02 10.22 -15.98
CA ILE A 159 16.01 8.84 -16.51
C ILE A 159 14.63 8.23 -16.30
N ALA A 160 14.11 8.28 -15.06
CA ALA A 160 12.80 7.74 -14.72
C ALA A 160 11.66 8.44 -15.49
N ARG A 161 11.75 9.75 -15.69
CA ARG A 161 10.77 10.49 -16.51
C ARG A 161 10.76 10.02 -17.96
N ASN A 162 11.91 9.69 -18.54
CA ASN A 162 11.98 9.22 -19.93
C ASN A 162 11.41 7.80 -20.09
N LEU A 163 11.46 6.97 -19.03
CA LEU A 163 10.82 5.65 -19.00
C LEU A 163 9.28 5.71 -19.03
N CYS A 164 8.70 6.86 -18.74
CA CYS A 164 7.25 7.06 -18.69
C CYS A 164 6.60 7.42 -20.04
N VAL A 165 7.38 7.62 -21.11
CA VAL A 165 6.90 8.15 -22.41
C VAL A 165 6.49 7.01 -23.37
N VAL A 166 5.98 5.89 -22.84
CA VAL A 166 5.63 4.68 -23.61
C VAL A 166 4.21 4.72 -24.20
#